data_AF-A0A0U3G5F8-F1
#
_entry.id   AF-A0A0U3G5F8-F1
#
_cell.length_a   1.000
_cell.length_b   1.000
_cell.length_c   1.000
_cell.angle_alpha   90.00
_cell.angle_beta   90.00
_cell.angle_gamma   90.00
#
_symmetry.space_group_name_H-M   'P 1'
#
loop_
_entity.id
_entity.type
_entity.pdbx_description
1 polymer ?
#
loop_
_entity_poly.entity_id
_entity_poly.type
_entity_poly.pdbx_seq_one_letter_code
_entity_poly.pdbx_strand_id
1 'polypeptide(L)' 'MICSTNAIESLNARFRRAVRARGHFPNEQSAMKTLYLVVRSLDPKGTGQTRWVTRWKPALNAFAITFADRMPAAENH' A
#
# COMPACT_ATOMS: atom_id res chain seq x y z
N MET A 1 -9.92 -13.23 -9.04
CA MET A 1 -8.54 -13.25 -9.58
C MET A 1 -7.77 -12.10 -8.93
N ILE A 2 -6.79 -12.41 -8.07
CA ILE A 2 -5.90 -11.39 -7.50
C ILE A 2 -4.85 -11.08 -8.57
N CYS A 3 -5.02 -10.01 -9.33
CA CYS A 3 -4.03 -9.60 -10.33
C CYS A 3 -2.88 -8.87 -9.61
N SER A 4 -2.03 -9.64 -8.94
CA SER A 4 -0.90 -9.18 -8.13
C SER A 4 0.21 -8.50 -8.93
N THR A 5 0.29 -8.77 -10.24
CA THR A 5 1.31 -8.19 -11.12
C THR A 5 1.15 -6.67 -11.24
N ASN A 6 -0.07 -6.18 -11.52
CA ASN A 6 -0.33 -4.77 -11.77
C ASN A 6 -0.05 -3.88 -10.54
N ALA A 7 -0.30 -4.36 -9.33
CA ALA A 7 -0.12 -3.56 -8.12
C ALA A 7 1.37 -3.30 -7.83
N ILE A 8 2.20 -4.35 -7.87
CA ILE A 8 3.65 -4.25 -7.64
C ILE A 8 4.33 -3.51 -8.80
N GLU A 9 3.94 -3.80 -10.04
CA GLU A 9 4.47 -3.11 -11.21
C GLU A 9 4.16 -1.61 -11.22
N SER A 10 2.93 -1.24 -10.86
CA SER A 10 2.51 0.17 -10.75
C SER A 10 3.34 0.92 -9.71
N LEU A 11 3.60 0.29 -8.56
CA LEU A 11 4.46 0.88 -7.52
C LEU A 11 5.90 1.03 -8.02
N ASN A 12 6.47 -0.02 -8.62
CA ASN A 12 7.82 0.02 -9.17
C ASN A 12 7.98 1.06 -10.28
N ALA A 13 6.97 1.23 -11.13
CA ALA A 13 6.96 2.27 -12.17
C ALA A 13 7.03 3.68 -11.57
N ARG A 14 6.30 3.94 -10.47
CA ARG A 14 6.32 5.23 -9.76
C ARG A 14 7.66 5.48 -9.07
N PHE A 15 8.24 4.48 -8.42
CA PHE A 15 9.58 4.60 -7.83
C PHE A 15 10.63 4.91 -8.88
N ARG A 16 10.65 4.18 -10.01
CA ARG A 16 11.58 4.47 -11.12
C ARG A 16 11.42 5.90 -11.64
N ARG A 17 10.18 6.40 -11.77
CA ARG A 17 9.93 7.78 -12.19
C ARG A 17 10.50 8.79 -11.19
N ALA A 18 10.29 8.59 -9.89
CA ALA A 18 10.79 9.49 -8.86
C ALA A 18 12.33 9.49 -8.77
N VAL A 19 12.96 8.32 -8.89
CA VAL A 19 14.41 8.18 -8.90
C VAL A 19 15.01 8.88 -10.13
N ARG A 20 14.44 8.66 -11.33
CA ARG A 20 14.90 9.34 -12.56
C ARG A 20 14.75 10.85 -12.49
N ALA A 21 13.67 11.36 -11.90
CA ALA A 21 13.46 12.79 -11.72
C ALA A 21 14.45 13.44 -10.73
N ARG A 22 14.93 12.69 -9.75
CA ARG A 22 15.92 13.17 -8.78
C ARG A 22 17.36 13.08 -9.31
N GLY A 23 17.70 12.02 -10.04
CA GLY A 23 19.06 11.76 -10.51
C GLY A 23 19.95 11.20 -9.39
N HIS A 24 20.82 12.04 -8.83
CA HIS A 24 21.76 11.66 -7.78
C HIS A 24 21.20 11.89 -6.37
N PHE A 25 21.57 11.02 -5.43
CA PHE A 25 21.23 11.15 -4.01
C PHE A 25 22.50 11.36 -3.18
N PRO A 26 22.52 12.36 -2.28
CA PRO A 26 23.70 12.66 -1.48
C PRO A 26 24.00 11.62 -0.39
N ASN A 27 23.01 10.81 -0.01
CA ASN A 27 23.14 9.68 0.91
C ASN A 27 21.91 8.75 0.80
N GLU A 28 22.00 7.59 1.44
CA GLU A 28 20.94 6.58 1.47
C GLU A 28 19.64 7.11 2.11
N GLN A 29 19.75 7.90 3.19
CA GLN A 29 18.58 8.46 3.88
C GLN A 29 17.76 9.38 2.97
N SER A 30 18.41 10.12 2.07
CA SER A 30 17.75 10.97 1.08
C SER A 30 17.00 10.14 0.04
N ALA A 31 17.59 9.03 -0.41
CA ALA A 31 16.92 8.09 -1.32
C ALA A 31 15.70 7.46 -0.65
N MET A 32 15.85 7.00 0.61
CA MET A 32 14.77 6.41 1.39
C MET A 32 13.63 7.41 1.61
N LYS A 33 13.94 8.66 1.95
CA LYS A 33 12.94 9.73 2.10
C LYS A 33 12.15 9.96 0.81
N THR A 34 12.81 9.93 -0.35
CA THR A 34 12.12 10.04 -1.64
C THR A 34 11.16 8.89 -1.87
N LEU A 35 11.57 7.63 -1.63
CA LEU A 35 10.69 6.48 -1.77
C LEU A 35 9.51 6.54 -0.80
N TYR A 36 9.75 6.92 0.45
CA TYR A 36 8.71 7.15 1.46
C TYR A 36 7.67 8.16 0.98
N LEU A 37 8.10 9.31 0.46
CA LEU A 37 7.20 10.34 -0.04
C LEU A 37 6.39 9.87 -1.26
N VAL A 38 6.99 9.06 -2.14
CA VAL A 38 6.25 8.42 -3.25
C VAL A 38 5.14 7.54 -2.70
N VAL A 39 5.42 6.70 -1.70
CA VAL A 39 4.40 5.85 -1.07
C VAL A 39 3.28 6.69 -0.48
N ARG A 40 3.61 7.72 0.31
CA ARG A 40 2.62 8.60 0.96
C ARG A 40 1.77 9.38 -0.05
N SER A 41 2.33 9.69 -1.22
CA SER A 41 1.59 10.36 -2.30
C SER A 41 0.60 9.46 -3.06
N LEU A 42 0.58 8.14 -2.81
CA LEU A 42 -0.40 7.24 -3.45
C LEU A 42 -1.83 7.62 -3.06
N ASP A 43 -2.04 7.92 -1.78
CA ASP A 43 -3.34 8.19 -1.19
C ASP A 43 -3.24 9.33 -0.17
N PRO A 44 -2.98 10.56 -0.62
CA PRO A 44 -2.72 11.68 0.27
C PRO A 44 -3.93 12.07 1.14
N LYS A 45 -5.14 11.64 0.73
CA LYS A 45 -6.39 11.92 1.45
C LYS A 45 -6.98 10.68 2.14
N GLY A 46 -6.36 9.50 2.02
CA GLY A 46 -6.89 8.24 2.56
C GLY A 46 -8.18 7.74 1.87
N THR A 47 -8.63 8.37 0.78
CA THR A 47 -9.91 8.03 0.13
C THR A 47 -9.82 6.73 -0.65
N GLY A 48 -8.62 6.40 -1.15
CA GLY A 48 -8.34 5.11 -1.74
C GLY A 48 -8.47 3.99 -0.72
N GLN A 49 -7.84 4.15 0.45
CA GLN A 49 -7.88 3.21 1.57
C GLN A 49 -9.32 2.93 2.00
N THR A 50 -10.12 3.96 2.26
CA THR A 50 -11.54 3.79 2.64
C THR A 50 -12.33 2.99 1.60
N ARG A 51 -12.13 3.29 0.31
CA ARG A 51 -12.79 2.55 -0.77
C ARG A 51 -12.36 1.09 -0.82
N TRP A 52 -11.09 0.81 -0.57
CA TRP A 52 -10.56 -0.56 -0.54
C TRP A 52 -11.10 -1.35 0.66
N VAL A 53 -11.14 -0.78 1.85
CA VAL A 53 -11.69 -1.45 3.05
C VAL A 53 -13.14 -1.90 2.82
N THR A 54 -13.99 -1.04 2.24
CA THR A 54 -15.38 -1.40 1.92
C THR A 54 -15.46 -2.55 0.92
N ARG A 55 -14.63 -2.54 -0.13
CA ARG A 55 -14.61 -3.60 -1.15
C ARG A 55 -14.09 -4.94 -0.62
N TRP A 56 -13.22 -4.91 0.39
CA TRP A 56 -12.60 -6.10 0.96
C TRP A 56 -13.43 -6.77 2.05
N LYS A 57 -14.56 -6.18 2.47
CA LYS A 57 -15.40 -6.71 3.54
C LYS A 57 -15.78 -8.20 3.36
N PRO A 58 -16.19 -8.70 2.17
CA PRO A 58 -16.46 -10.12 1.99
C PRO A 58 -15.23 -11.02 2.17
N ALA A 59 -14.06 -10.58 1.70
CA ALA A 59 -12.81 -11.31 1.87
C ALA A 59 -12.35 -11.33 3.34
N LEU A 60 -12.50 -10.20 4.04
CA LEU A 60 -12.21 -10.09 5.47
C LEU A 60 -13.10 -11.03 6.30
N ASN A 61 -14.39 -11.16 5.95
CA ASN A 61 -15.29 -12.12 6.62
C ASN A 61 -14.84 -13.57 6.38
N ALA A 62 -14.41 -13.92 5.17
CA ALA A 62 -13.88 -15.25 4.88
C ALA A 62 -12.58 -15.54 5.67
N PHE A 63 -11.70 -14.55 5.81
CA PHE A 63 -10.50 -14.67 6.64
C PHE A 63 -10.83 -14.79 8.13
N ALA A 64 -11.84 -14.06 8.62
CA ALA A 64 -12.30 -14.17 10.01
C ALA A 64 -12.79 -15.57 10.37
N ILE A 65 -13.37 -16.29 9.41
CA ILE A 65 -13.80 -17.69 9.60
C ILE A 65 -12.60 -18.64 9.48
N THR A 66 -11.77 -18.47 8.45
CA THR A 66 -10.70 -19.43 8.11
C THR A 66 -9.49 -19.34 9.07
N PHE A 67 -9.24 -18.16 9.61
CA PHE A 67 -8.09 -17.85 10.47
C PHE A 67 -8.56 -17.18 11.76
N ALA A 68 -9.60 -17.74 12.39
CA ALA A 68 -10.24 -17.16 13.57
C ALA A 68 -9.26 -16.92 14.74
N ASP A 69 -8.24 -17.77 14.89
CA ASP A 69 -7.20 -17.68 15.90
C ASP A 69 -6.16 -16.56 15.65
N ARG A 70 -6.10 -16.00 14.43
CA ARG A 70 -5.12 -14.98 14.03
C ARG A 70 -5.73 -13.64 13.66
N MET A 71 -7.04 -13.59 13.46
CA MET A 71 -7.74 -12.37 13.11
C MET A 71 -7.99 -11.54 14.36
N PRO A 72 -7.70 -10.22 14.34
CA PRO A 72 -8.00 -9.36 15.47
C PRO A 72 -9.49 -9.44 15.77
N ALA A 73 -9.85 -9.58 17.05
CA ALA A 73 -11.23 -9.49 17.47
C ALA A 73 -11.79 -8.13 17.02
N ALA A 74 -13.09 -8.09 16.71
CA ALA A 74 -13.78 -6.83 16.49
C ALA A 74 -13.88 -6.08 17.83
N GLU A 75 -12.79 -5.46 18.26
CA GLU A 75 -12.82 -4.55 19.40
C GLU A 75 -13.60 -3.31 18.96
N ASN A 76 -14.78 -3.14 19.58
CA ASN A 76 -15.68 -2.04 19.33
C ASN A 76 -15.00 -0.72 19.75
N HIS A 77 -14.68 0.12 18.78
CA HIS A 77 -14.38 1.54 18.97
C HIS A 77 -15.54 2.39 18.44
#